data_AF-A0AAD0PVG7-F1
#
_entry.id   AF-A0AAD0PVG7-F1
#
_cell.length_a   1.000
_cell.length_b   1.000
_cell.length_c   1.000
_cell.angle_alpha   90.00
_cell.angle_beta   90.00
_cell.angle_gamma   90.00
#
_symmetry.space_group_name_H-M   'P 1'
#
loop_
_entity.id
_entity.type
_entity.pdbx_description
1 polymer ?
#
loop_
_entity_poly.entity_id
_entity_poly.type
_entity_poly.pdbx_seq_one_letter_code
_entity_poly.pdbx_strand_id
1 'polypeptide(L)'
;MSDNAKPLSQAEFEGLRWLSSGACNLISMISEKTEQDVFGNPVPGMAIFKKLAKRGYCYQTEEEPVRFTDDPDEVPFDFTPSIELTDEGREALKAAMATGRY
;
A
#
# COMPACT_ATOMS: atom_id res chain seq x y z
N MET A 1 -0.13 -20.24 11.36
CA MET A 1 0.53 -20.25 10.03
C MET A 1 0.35 -18.85 9.46
N SER A 2 1.41 -18.14 9.08
CA SER A 2 1.25 -16.80 8.50
C SER A 2 0.60 -16.91 7.12
N ASP A 3 -0.34 -16.01 6.80
CA ASP A 3 -1.04 -15.97 5.51
C ASP A 3 -0.10 -15.63 4.33
N ASN A 4 1.19 -15.37 4.62
CA ASN A 4 2.22 -14.97 3.65
C ASN A 4 2.65 -16.09 2.69
N ALA A 5 2.29 -17.35 2.98
CA ALA A 5 2.64 -18.49 2.14
C ALA A 5 1.65 -18.71 0.97
N LYS A 6 0.51 -18.02 0.96
CA LYS A 6 -0.48 -18.15 -0.12
C LYS A 6 -0.03 -17.37 -1.37
N PRO A 7 -0.30 -17.86 -2.59
CA PRO A 7 -0.14 -17.06 -3.81
C PRO A 7 -0.89 -15.72 -3.72
N LEU A 8 -0.38 -14.70 -4.41
CA LEU A 8 -1.01 -13.39 -4.47
C LEU A 8 -2.16 -13.43 -5.47
N SER A 9 -3.37 -13.01 -5.13
CA SER A 9 -4.37 -12.76 -6.18
C SER A 9 -3.89 -11.69 -7.18
N GLN A 10 -4.47 -11.66 -8.37
CA GLN A 10 -4.13 -10.62 -9.38
C GLN A 10 -4.25 -9.19 -8.82
N ALA A 11 -5.27 -8.91 -8.01
CA ALA A 11 -5.43 -7.60 -7.38
C ALA A 11 -4.34 -7.30 -6.33
N GLU A 12 -3.92 -8.31 -5.56
CA GLU A 12 -2.81 -8.17 -4.61
C GLU A 12 -1.47 -7.94 -5.33
N PHE A 13 -1.24 -8.66 -6.44
CA PHE A 13 -0.08 -8.44 -7.30
C PHE A 13 -0.05 -7.01 -7.86
N GLU A 14 -1.16 -6.53 -8.42
CA GLU A 14 -1.28 -5.16 -8.91
C GLU A 14 -1.10 -4.13 -7.78
N GLY A 15 -1.58 -4.43 -6.57
CA GLY A 15 -1.32 -3.65 -5.36
C GLY A 15 0.16 -3.50 -5.04
N LEU A 16 0.91 -4.60 -4.99
CA LEU A 16 2.36 -4.54 -4.73
C LEU A 16 3.12 -3.87 -5.88
N ARG A 17 2.70 -4.12 -7.13
CA ARG A 17 3.29 -3.48 -8.32
C ARG A 17 3.10 -1.97 -8.30
N TRP A 18 1.91 -1.49 -7.92
CA TRP A 18 1.62 -0.07 -7.73
C TRP A 18 2.59 0.55 -6.75
N LEU A 19 2.69 -0.01 -5.53
CA LEU A 19 3.55 0.55 -4.48
C LEU A 19 5.03 0.55 -4.89
N SER A 20 5.49 -0.49 -5.60
CA SER A 20 6.86 -0.62 -6.10
C SER A 20 7.19 0.40 -7.20
N SER A 21 6.20 0.81 -8.00
CA SER A 21 6.40 1.75 -9.11
C SER A 21 6.64 3.20 -8.68
N GLY A 22 6.50 3.51 -7.38
CA GLY A 22 6.58 4.88 -6.87
C GLY A 22 5.41 5.76 -7.31
N ALA A 23 4.28 5.16 -7.68
CA ALA A 23 3.04 5.88 -7.89
C ALA A 23 2.55 6.56 -6.59
N CYS A 24 1.54 7.43 -6.69
CA CYS A 24 0.97 8.07 -5.51
C CYS A 24 0.42 7.00 -4.55
N ASN A 25 0.97 6.97 -3.33
CA ASN A 25 0.58 6.03 -2.28
C ASN A 25 -0.14 6.73 -1.12
N LEU A 26 -0.57 7.98 -1.30
CA LEU A 26 -1.33 8.72 -0.29
C LEU A 26 -2.69 8.06 -0.09
N ILE A 27 -3.05 7.77 1.16
CA ILE A 27 -4.31 7.10 1.51
C ILE A 27 -5.52 7.87 0.97
N SER A 28 -5.48 9.21 1.05
CA SER A 28 -6.53 10.10 0.54
C SER A 28 -6.77 10.01 -0.96
N MET A 29 -5.83 9.47 -1.73
CA MET A 29 -5.91 9.31 -3.18
C MET A 29 -6.29 7.89 -3.62
N ILE A 30 -6.42 6.95 -2.69
CA ILE A 30 -6.75 5.56 -2.97
C ILE A 30 -8.27 5.37 -2.87
N SER A 31 -8.89 4.84 -3.92
CA SER A 31 -10.31 4.48 -3.92
C SER A 31 -10.61 3.44 -2.84
N GLU A 32 -11.75 3.54 -2.17
CA GLU A 32 -12.20 2.55 -1.19
C GLU A 32 -12.41 1.15 -1.82
N LYS A 33 -12.79 1.12 -3.09
CA LYS A 33 -13.13 -0.10 -3.83
C LYS A 33 -12.06 -0.44 -4.84
N THR A 34 -11.92 -1.74 -5.11
CA THR A 34 -11.13 -2.22 -6.25
C THR A 34 -11.94 -1.99 -7.51
N GLU A 35 -11.32 -1.36 -8.49
CA GLU A 35 -11.92 -1.02 -9.79
C GLU A 35 -11.23 -1.81 -10.90
N GLN A 36 -11.62 -1.56 -12.15
CA GLN A 36 -10.96 -2.12 -13.33
C GLN A 36 -10.51 -0.98 -14.24
N ASP A 37 -9.31 -1.10 -14.80
CA ASP A 37 -8.83 -0.18 -15.82
C ASP A 37 -9.46 -0.49 -17.19
N VAL A 38 -9.14 0.32 -18.20
CA VAL A 38 -9.64 0.17 -19.57
C VAL A 38 -9.20 -1.13 -20.25
N PHE A 39 -8.20 -1.83 -19.70
CA PHE A 39 -7.69 -3.11 -20.17
C PHE A 39 -8.25 -4.29 -19.35
N GLY A 40 -9.12 -4.03 -18.37
CA GLY A 40 -9.72 -5.03 -17.49
C GLY A 40 -8.82 -5.48 -16.33
N ASN A 41 -7.66 -4.84 -16.12
CA ASN A 41 -6.82 -5.14 -14.97
C ASN A 41 -7.40 -4.53 -13.70
N PRO A 42 -7.27 -5.22 -12.55
CA PRO A 42 -7.73 -4.66 -11.28
C PRO A 42 -6.89 -3.43 -10.89
N VAL A 43 -7.57 -2.33 -10.61
CA VAL A 43 -7.01 -1.13 -9.98
C VAL A 43 -7.22 -1.30 -8.46
N PRO A 44 -6.15 -1.53 -7.69
CA PRO A 44 -6.25 -1.88 -6.27
C PRO A 44 -6.83 -0.72 -5.45
N GLY A 45 -7.89 -1.01 -4.70
CA GLY A 45 -8.45 -0.08 -3.71
C GLY A 45 -7.97 -0.38 -2.29
N MET A 46 -8.44 0.43 -1.33
CA MET A 46 -8.04 0.35 0.08
C MET A 46 -8.27 -1.04 0.70
N ALA A 47 -9.33 -1.75 0.27
CA ALA A 47 -9.59 -3.12 0.73
C ALA A 47 -8.45 -4.11 0.38
N ILE A 48 -7.75 -3.91 -0.75
CA ILE A 48 -6.61 -4.74 -1.13
C ILE A 48 -5.40 -4.40 -0.26
N PHE A 49 -5.10 -3.12 -0.08
CA PHE A 49 -3.98 -2.71 0.77
C PHE A 49 -4.15 -3.13 2.23
N LYS A 50 -5.38 -3.10 2.76
CA LYS A 50 -5.69 -3.67 4.09
C LYS A 50 -5.39 -5.17 4.18
N LYS A 51 -5.63 -5.93 3.10
CA LYS A 51 -5.29 -7.36 3.05
C LYS A 51 -3.79 -7.57 2.96
N LEU A 52 -3.10 -6.83 2.10
CA LEU A 52 -1.64 -6.87 1.97
C LEU A 52 -0.94 -6.50 3.29
N ALA A 53 -1.46 -5.51 4.01
CA ALA A 53 -0.94 -5.12 5.33
C ALA A 53 -1.12 -6.21 6.38
N LYS A 54 -2.28 -6.89 6.41
CA LYS A 54 -2.49 -8.08 7.26
C LYS A 54 -1.54 -9.24 6.93
N ARG A 55 -1.06 -9.29 5.68
CA ARG A 55 -0.02 -10.22 5.22
C ARG A 55 1.39 -9.67 5.40
N GLY A 56 1.57 -8.51 6.03
CA GLY A 56 2.89 -7.92 6.29
C GLY A 56 3.67 -7.50 5.03
N TYR A 57 2.99 -7.28 3.89
CA TYR A 57 3.65 -6.84 2.65
C TYR A 57 3.70 -5.32 2.47
N CYS A 58 2.87 -4.60 3.23
CA CYS A 58 2.87 -3.15 3.27
C CYS A 58 2.39 -2.66 4.64
N TYR A 59 2.55 -1.39 4.94
CA TYR A 59 2.00 -0.74 6.13
C TYR A 59 1.48 0.66 5.77
N GLN A 60 0.61 1.19 6.62
CA GLN A 60 0.21 2.60 6.56
C GLN A 60 1.19 3.39 7.43
N THR A 61 1.64 4.54 6.95
CA THR A 61 2.42 5.46 7.78
C THR A 61 1.51 6.12 8.82
N GLU A 62 1.97 6.13 10.06
CA GLU A 62 1.34 6.82 11.18
C GLU A 62 2.40 7.76 11.76
N GLU A 63 2.17 9.07 11.61
CA GLU A 63 3.06 10.11 12.12
C GLU A 63 2.26 11.06 13.01
N GLU A 64 2.83 11.40 14.17
CA GLU A 64 2.22 12.37 15.08
C GLU A 64 2.34 13.78 14.49
N PRO A 65 1.32 14.64 14.64
CA PRO A 65 1.40 16.02 14.18
C PRO A 65 2.58 16.76 14.84
N VAL A 66 3.35 17.48 14.03
CA VAL A 66 4.56 18.17 14.49
C VAL A 66 4.27 19.65 14.68
N ARG A 67 4.67 20.18 15.84
CA ARG A 67 4.84 21.63 16.05
C ARG A 67 6.28 21.99 15.73
N PHE A 68 6.50 23.04 14.95
CA PHE A 68 7.83 23.51 14.61
C PHE A 68 8.32 24.57 15.60
N THR A 69 7.44 25.12 16.42
CA THR A 69 7.72 26.15 17.42
C THR A 69 7.04 25.85 18.76
N ASP A 70 7.39 26.64 19.79
CA ASP A 70 6.72 26.62 21.10
C ASP A 70 5.49 27.55 21.18
N ASP A 71 5.04 28.11 20.05
CA ASP A 71 3.88 29.02 20.01
C ASP A 71 2.58 28.24 20.37
N PRO A 72 1.85 28.63 21.43
CA PRO A 72 0.61 27.97 21.80
C PRO A 72 -0.49 28.07 20.73
N ASP A 73 -0.43 29.10 19.87
CA ASP A 73 -1.40 29.33 18.80
C ASP A 73 -1.00 28.65 17.47
N GLU A 74 0.17 27.99 17.40
CA GLU A 74 0.57 27.22 16.21
C GLU A 74 -0.39 26.05 15.97
N VAL A 75 -0.84 25.91 14.72
CA VAL A 75 -1.55 24.73 14.23
C VAL A 75 -0.51 23.67 13.85
N PRO A 76 -0.51 22.48 14.50
CA PRO A 76 0.43 21.42 14.15
C PRO A 76 0.33 21.00 12.69
N PHE A 77 1.47 20.70 12.07
CA PHE A 77 1.50 20.11 10.74
C PHE A 77 1.14 18.63 10.83
N ASP A 78 0.12 18.24 10.08
CA ASP A 78 -0.37 16.87 9.99
C ASP A 78 0.10 16.22 8.69
N PHE A 79 0.77 15.08 8.80
CA PHE A 79 1.29 14.36 7.64
C PHE A 79 0.14 13.62 6.96
N THR A 80 0.08 13.67 5.64
CA THR A 80 -0.89 12.85 4.92
C THR A 80 -0.44 11.40 4.97
N PRO A 81 -1.23 10.47 5.55
CA PRO A 81 -0.85 9.07 5.62
C PRO A 81 -0.65 8.48 4.23
N SER A 82 0.33 7.59 4.11
CA SER A 82 0.68 6.89 2.89
C SER A 82 0.75 5.38 3.14
N ILE A 83 0.86 4.61 2.05
CA ILE A 83 1.08 3.16 2.11
C ILE A 83 2.49 2.87 1.61
N GLU A 84 3.25 2.15 2.42
CA GLU A 84 4.64 1.81 2.13
C GLU A 84 4.86 0.31 2.05
N LEU A 85 5.75 -0.09 1.15
CA LEU A 85 6.07 -1.49 0.86
C LEU A 85 7.14 -1.99 1.84
N THR A 86 6.91 -3.15 2.46
CA THR A 86 7.93 -3.81 3.30
C THR A 86 8.95 -4.54 2.43
N ASP A 87 10.07 -4.97 3.03
CA ASP A 87 11.04 -5.84 2.36
C ASP A 87 10.40 -7.18 1.97
N GLU A 88 9.55 -7.75 2.83
CA GLU A 88 8.79 -8.96 2.51
C GLU A 88 7.84 -8.75 1.33
N GLY A 89 7.20 -7.59 1.21
CA GLY A 89 6.36 -7.23 0.08
C GLY A 89 7.16 -7.10 -1.23
N ARG A 90 8.38 -6.53 -1.16
CA ARG A 90 9.30 -6.46 -2.30
C ARG A 90 9.70 -7.84 -2.79
N GLU A 91 10.05 -8.74 -1.88
CA GLU A 91 10.44 -10.11 -2.23
C GLU A 91 9.26 -10.92 -2.76
N ALA A 92 8.06 -10.77 -2.18
CA ALA A 92 6.84 -11.39 -2.69
C ALA A 92 6.52 -10.96 -4.13
N LEU A 93 6.65 -9.66 -4.42
CA LEU A 93 6.46 -9.14 -5.78
C LEU A 93 7.49 -9.72 -6.77
N LYS A 94 8.79 -9.72 -6.41
CA LYS A 94 9.85 -10.30 -7.25
C LYS A 94 9.58 -11.77 -7.55
N ALA A 95 9.17 -12.56 -6.55
CA ALA A 95 8.83 -13.97 -6.72
C ALA A 95 7.63 -14.17 -7.67
N ALA A 96 6.59 -13.36 -7.54
CA ALA A 96 5.42 -13.40 -8.43
C ALA A 96 5.79 -13.06 -9.89
N MET A 97 6.63 -12.04 -10.09
CA MET A 97 7.14 -11.67 -11.42
C MET A 97 8.00 -12.77 -12.05
N ALA A 98 8.86 -13.42 -11.27
CA ALA A 98 9.76 -14.48 -11.77
C ALA A 98 9.01 -15.76 -12.15
N THR A 99 7.93 -16.08 -11.43
CA THR A 99 7.16 -17.32 -11.65
C THR A 99 6.01 -17.14 -12.65
N GLY A 100 5.65 -15.89 -12.99
CA GLY A 100 4.45 -15.58 -13.77
C GLY A 100 3.17 -16.00 -13.07
N ARG A 101 3.22 -16.27 -11.75
CA ARG A 101 2.10 -16.73 -10.95
C ARG A 101 1.78 -15.67 -9.90
N TYR A 102 0.59 -15.14 -10.05
CA TYR A 102 -0.20 -14.49 -9.02
C TYR A 102 -1.43 -15.38 -8.81
#